data_AF-A0A4Q3TAJ8-F1
#
_entry.id   AF-A0A4Q3TAJ8-F1
#
_cell.length_a   1.000
_cell.length_b   1.000
_cell.length_c   1.000
_cell.angle_alpha   90.00
_cell.angle_beta   90.00
_cell.angle_gamma   90.00
#
_symmetry.space_group_name_H-M   'P 1'
#
loop_
_entity.id
_entity.type
_entity.pdbx_description
1 polymer ?
#
loop_
_entity_poly.entity_id
_entity_poly.type
_entity_poly.pdbx_seq_one_letter_code
_entity_poly.pdbx_strand_id
1 'polypeptide(L)' 'RIIAELDRNHWQRQITAARLGMSRKSLWEKMRKLGIVAPDAHDRHPDAQDTEPE' A
#
# COMPACT_ATOMS: atom_id res chain seq x y z
N ARG A 1 -9.92 8.19 4.20
CA ARG A 1 -8.92 8.06 5.28
C ARG A 1 -7.60 7.50 4.75
N ILE A 2 -7.59 6.34 4.09
CA ILE A 2 -6.36 5.76 3.51
C ILE A 2 -5.72 6.68 2.46
N ILE A 3 -6.50 7.23 1.51
CA ILE A 3 -5.97 8.15 0.48
C ILE A 3 -5.35 9.41 1.10
N ALA A 4 -6.00 10.02 2.10
CA ALA A 4 -5.46 11.21 2.77
C ALA A 4 -4.13 10.94 3.47
N GLU A 5 -3.98 9.76 4.11
CA GLU A 5 -2.71 9.38 4.72
C GLU A 5 -1.66 9.00 3.66
N LEU A 6 -2.04 8.33 2.57
CA LEU A 6 -1.14 8.08 1.44
C LEU A 6 -0.62 9.41 0.87
N ASP A 7 -1.51 10.35 0.58
CA ASP A 7 -1.18 11.67 0.04
C ASP A 7 -0.20 12.44 0.96
N ARG A 8 -0.52 12.51 2.26
CA ARG A 8 0.34 13.13 3.29
C ARG A 8 1.72 12.48 3.43
N ASN A 9 1.82 11.17 3.17
CA ASN A 9 3.08 10.43 3.24
C ASN A 9 3.70 10.24 1.85
N HIS A 10 3.33 11.06 0.85
CA HIS A 10 3.87 10.98 -0.52
C HIS A 10 3.76 9.58 -1.13
N TRP A 11 2.63 8.92 -0.89
CA TRP A 11 2.31 7.55 -1.32
C TRP A 11 3.29 6.48 -0.83
N GLN A 12 4.07 6.77 0.22
CA GLN A 12 4.96 5.81 0.85
C GLN A 12 4.15 4.78 1.66
N ARG A 13 3.88 3.62 1.02
CA ARG A 13 3.12 2.51 1.61
C ARG A 13 3.72 1.98 2.92
N GLN A 14 5.05 1.97 3.05
CA GLN A 14 5.73 1.57 4.30
C GLN A 14 5.37 2.49 5.47
N ILE A 15 5.59 3.80 5.32
CA ILE A 15 5.32 4.79 6.36
C ILE A 15 3.82 4.85 6.65
N THR A 16 2.99 4.86 5.61
CA THR A 16 1.53 4.91 5.75
C THR A 16 1.00 3.70 6.52
N ALA A 17 1.50 2.49 6.23
CA ALA A 17 1.13 1.28 6.97
C ALA A 17 1.53 1.37 8.45
N ALA A 18 2.77 1.82 8.73
CA ALA A 18 3.25 2.04 10.09
C ALA A 18 2.40 3.08 10.85
N ARG A 19 2.03 4.20 10.20
CA ARG A 19 1.18 5.23 10.80
C ARG A 19 -0.25 4.76 11.05
N LEU A 20 -0.77 3.89 10.18
CA LEU A 20 -2.08 3.27 10.33
C LEU A 20 -2.06 2.08 11.32
N GLY A 21 -0.89 1.73 11.87
CA GLY A 21 -0.74 0.63 12.82
C GLY A 21 -1.05 -0.74 12.21
N MET A 22 -0.84 -0.91 10.90
CA MET A 22 -1.13 -2.17 10.21
C MET A 22 0.03 -2.59 9.31
N SER A 23 0.05 -3.86 8.93
CA SER A 23 1.02 -4.38 7.98
C SER A 23 0.79 -3.82 6.58
N ARG A 24 1.89 -3.66 5.82
CA ARG A 24 1.85 -3.29 4.40
C ARG A 24 0.90 -4.16 3.57
N LYS A 25 0.86 -5.46 3.85
CA LYS A 25 -0.02 -6.43 3.17
C LYS A 25 -1.50 -6.06 3.34
N SER A 26 -1.94 -5.83 4.58
CA SER A 26 -3.33 -5.40 4.87
C SER A 26 -3.66 -4.03 4.29
N LEU A 27 -2.70 -3.09 4.25
CA LEU A 27 -2.87 -1.83 3.55
C LEU A 27 -3.07 -2.05 2.06
N TRP A 28 -2.26 -2.90 1.42
CA TRP A 28 -2.35 -3.21 0.00
C TRP A 28 -3.67 -3.93 -0.34
N GLU A 29 -4.09 -4.92 0.44
CA GLU A 29 -5.39 -5.57 0.25
C GLU A 29 -6.54 -4.57 0.37
N LYS A 30 -6.50 -3.66 1.35
CA LYS A 30 -7.49 -2.60 1.46
C LYS A 30 -7.45 -1.67 0.25
N MET A 31 -6.26 -1.29 -0.22
CA MET A 31 -6.11 -0.47 -1.42
C MET A 31 -6.69 -1.18 -2.65
N ARG A 32 -6.41 -2.48 -2.84
CA ARG A 32 -6.95 -3.31 -3.92
C ARG A 32 -8.47 -3.41 -3.86
N LYS A 33 -9.02 -3.74 -2.68
CA LYS A 33 -10.48 -3.81 -2.45
C LYS A 33 -11.19 -2.48 -2.70
N LEU A 34 -10.50 -1.36 -2.46
CA LEU A 34 -11.03 0.01 -2.66
C LEU A 34 -10.69 0.60 -4.04
N GLY A 35 -9.96 -0.13 -4.91
CA GLY A 35 -9.53 0.38 -6.21
C GLY A 35 -8.50 1.52 -6.15
N ILE A 36 -7.76 1.64 -5.05
CA ILE A 36 -6.75 2.69 -4.86
C ILE A 36 -5.45 2.28 -5.56
N VAL A 37 -5.14 2.91 -6.69
CA VAL A 37 -3.88 2.73 -7.42
C VAL A 37 -2.95 3.89 -7.09
N ALA A 38 -1.72 3.58 -6.67
CA ALA A 38 -0.74 4.62 -6.39
C ALA A 38 -0.17 5.19 -7.70
N PRO A 39 -0.07 6.52 -7.84
CA PRO A 39 0.31 7.19 -9.09
C PRO A 39 1.77 6.94 -9.51
N ASP A 40 2.64 6.56 -8.56
CA ASP A 40 4.08 6.39 -8.79
C ASP A 40 4.57 4.95 -8.52
N ALA A 41 3.66 3.97 -8.40
CA ALA A 41 4.05 2.58 -8.09
C ALA A 41 4.72 1.84 -9.26
N HIS A 42 5.19 2.54 -10.29
CA HIS A 42 5.76 1.94 -11.49
C HIS A 42 7.19 1.40 -11.29
N ASP A 43 7.96 1.88 -10.31
CA ASP A 43 9.41 1.57 -10.30
C ASP A 43 9.96 0.89 -9.03
N ARG A 44 9.20 0.80 -7.93
CA ARG A 44 9.63 -0.01 -6.77
C ARG A 44 8.79 -1.25 -6.62
N HIS A 45 9.28 -2.32 -7.26
CA HIS A 45 8.87 -3.71 -7.09
C HIS A 45 8.56 -3.97 -5.61
N PRO A 46 7.27 -4.05 -5.22
CA PRO A 46 6.91 -4.40 -3.86
C PRO A 46 7.08 -5.91 -3.76
N ASP A 47 8.24 -6.35 -3.30
CA ASP A 47 8.42 -7.64 -2.64
C ASP A 47 7.88 -8.85 -3.44
N ALA A 48 8.78 -9.52 -4.16
CA ALA A 48 8.56 -10.80 -4.84
C ALA A 48 8.19 -11.97 -3.89
N GLN A 49 7.52 -11.73 -2.76
CA GLN A 49 7.18 -12.75 -1.76
C GLN A 49 5.72 -12.69 -1.26
N ASP A 50 4.81 -11.99 -1.96
CA ASP A 50 3.39 -12.36 -1.91
C ASP A 50 3.09 -13.30 -3.08
N THR A 51 3.68 -14.49 -3.01
CA THR A 51 3.23 -15.65 -3.78
C THR A 51 1.77 -15.86 -3.39
N GLU A 52 0.88 -15.60 -4.34
CA GLU A 52 -0.51 -16.04 -4.35
C GLU A 52 -0.49 -17.58 -4.21
N PRO A 53 -0.98 -18.20 -3.12
CA PRO A 53 -1.34 -19.59 -3.17
C PRO A 53 -2.76 -19.71 -3.74
N GLU A 54 -2.88 -20.67 -4.65
CA GLU A 54 -4.03 -21.14 -5.43
C GLU A 54 -5.39 -21.19 -4.69
#